data_AF-A0A2A4F4R8-F1
#
_entry.id   AF-A0A2A4F4R8-F1
#
_cell.length_a   1.000
_cell.length_b   1.000
_cell.length_c   1.000
_cell.angle_alpha   90.00
_cell.angle_beta   90.00
_cell.angle_gamma   90.00
#
_symmetry.space_group_name_H-M   'P 1'
#
loop_
_entity.id
_entity.type
_entity.pdbx_description
1 polymer ?
#
loop_
_entity_poly.entity_id
_entity_poly.type
_entity_poly.pdbx_seq_one_letter_code
_entity_poly.pdbx_strand_id
1 'polypeptide(L)'
;MPASSAAVVTSSAAAYDTPGASAVQADDSNNFNARQKDLDRRSTDNNYRYGVAEHDCYSKFFVNHCLDNARDEMREKQAVIRKEQLALDDEQRAARAQKRDEKAALQRAQDAANAPQRAANDARNTQAYQDKQRQHALDQAQRTAEAPQRAANEQAYEQKQRQHELDQAQRGIGASQAAANQKAYDQKQANFQQQLDAARQQGAQKAQQRVENQQHFEQKQATAAQHKADVEARQKQAAEKAREKQQQQLQEQQQQQQQIEQQKQQQGQ
;
A
#
# COMPACT_ATOMS: atom_id res chain seq x y z
N MET A 1 -25.89 -6.01 -24.14
CA MET A 1 -25.33 -7.02 -25.05
C MET A 1 -25.26 -6.45 -26.47
N PRO A 2 -24.21 -5.70 -26.86
CA PRO A 2 -23.94 -5.40 -28.26
C PRO A 2 -22.85 -6.34 -28.80
N ALA A 3 -23.08 -6.95 -29.95
CA ALA A 3 -22.15 -7.83 -30.63
C ALA A 3 -21.00 -7.00 -31.25
N SER A 4 -19.77 -7.33 -30.88
CA SER A 4 -18.54 -6.80 -31.48
C SER A 4 -18.20 -7.58 -32.74
N SER A 5 -18.15 -6.90 -33.88
CA SER A 5 -17.62 -7.43 -35.13
C SER A 5 -16.10 -7.30 -35.13
N ALA A 6 -15.40 -8.42 -35.00
CA ALA A 6 -13.95 -8.50 -35.18
C ALA A 6 -13.62 -8.64 -36.67
N ALA A 7 -12.98 -7.63 -37.24
CA ALA A 7 -12.39 -7.70 -38.57
C ALA A 7 -11.08 -8.51 -38.49
N VAL A 8 -11.09 -9.72 -39.06
CA VAL A 8 -9.89 -10.53 -39.26
C VAL A 8 -9.15 -9.97 -40.47
N VAL A 9 -7.97 -9.41 -40.23
CA VAL A 9 -7.05 -8.96 -41.29
C VAL A 9 -6.31 -10.19 -41.80
N THR A 10 -6.74 -10.74 -42.93
CA THR A 10 -6.00 -11.74 -43.68
C THR A 10 -4.84 -11.06 -44.40
N SER A 11 -3.65 -11.14 -43.81
CA SER A 11 -2.40 -10.82 -44.51
C SER A 11 -2.14 -11.86 -45.60
N SER A 12 -2.61 -11.56 -46.81
CA SER A 12 -2.20 -12.28 -48.02
C SER A 12 -0.78 -11.89 -48.38
N ALA A 13 0.21 -12.58 -47.81
CA ALA A 13 1.54 -12.65 -48.41
C ALA A 13 1.39 -13.38 -49.75
N ALA A 14 1.15 -12.61 -50.82
CA ALA A 14 1.27 -13.10 -52.18
C ALA A 14 2.75 -13.40 -52.43
N ALA A 15 3.20 -14.58 -52.02
CA ALA A 15 4.28 -15.27 -52.68
C ALA A 15 3.77 -15.58 -54.09
N TYR A 16 4.17 -14.76 -55.05
CA TYR A 16 4.19 -15.13 -56.46
C TYR A 16 5.27 -16.21 -56.62
N ASP A 17 4.97 -17.39 -56.09
CA ASP A 17 5.62 -18.63 -56.49
C ASP A 17 5.26 -18.80 -57.97
N THR A 18 6.23 -18.52 -58.84
CA THR A 18 6.06 -18.69 -60.27
C THR A 18 6.15 -20.20 -60.50
N PRO A 19 5.03 -20.94 -60.69
CA PRO A 19 5.05 -22.40 -60.62
C PRO A 19 5.85 -23.03 -61.77
N GLY A 20 6.12 -22.23 -62.81
CA GLY A 20 6.89 -22.64 -63.98
C GLY A 20 8.40 -22.69 -63.78
N ALA A 21 9.00 -21.81 -62.95
CA ALA A 21 10.46 -21.78 -62.81
C ALA A 21 10.96 -23.02 -62.06
N SER A 22 10.29 -23.41 -60.98
CA SER A 22 10.64 -24.62 -60.21
C SER A 22 10.36 -25.91 -60.98
N ALA A 23 9.30 -25.95 -61.80
CA ALA A 23 8.97 -27.09 -62.64
C ALA A 23 9.95 -27.27 -63.81
N VAL A 24 10.34 -26.19 -64.50
CA VAL A 24 11.32 -26.22 -65.59
C VAL A 24 12.72 -26.57 -65.07
N GLN A 25 13.12 -26.03 -63.92
CA GLN A 25 14.41 -26.39 -63.32
C GLN A 25 14.47 -27.86 -62.85
N ALA A 26 13.34 -28.40 -62.38
CA ALA A 26 13.23 -29.81 -62.05
C ALA A 26 13.26 -30.70 -63.31
N ASP A 27 12.61 -30.27 -64.39
CA ASP A 27 12.60 -30.98 -65.68
C ASP A 27 14.00 -31.05 -66.31
N ASP A 28 14.74 -29.93 -66.36
CA ASP A 28 16.13 -29.89 -66.85
C ASP A 28 17.04 -30.83 -66.03
N SER A 29 16.90 -30.79 -64.70
CA SER A 29 17.70 -31.63 -63.80
C SER A 29 17.38 -33.12 -64.00
N ASN A 30 16.11 -33.47 -64.20
CA ASN A 30 15.68 -34.82 -64.49
C ASN A 30 16.20 -35.30 -65.85
N ASN A 31 16.24 -34.43 -66.86
CA ASN A 31 16.81 -34.73 -68.18
C ASN A 31 18.31 -35.02 -68.10
N PHE A 32 19.08 -34.18 -67.41
CA PHE A 32 20.52 -34.42 -67.21
C PHE A 32 20.80 -35.71 -66.45
N ASN A 33 20.03 -35.98 -65.39
CA ASN A 33 20.15 -37.22 -64.61
C ASN A 33 19.84 -38.47 -65.44
N ALA A 34 18.85 -38.40 -66.34
CA ALA A 34 18.52 -39.51 -67.22
C ALA A 34 19.64 -39.80 -68.23
N ARG A 35 20.20 -38.75 -68.86
CA ARG A 35 21.34 -38.86 -69.79
C ARG A 35 22.59 -39.39 -69.09
N GLN A 36 22.87 -38.95 -67.85
CA GLN A 36 23.97 -39.47 -67.06
C GLN A 36 23.84 -40.98 -66.81
N LYS A 37 22.65 -41.45 -66.40
CA LYS A 37 22.39 -42.87 -66.15
C LYS A 37 22.58 -43.73 -67.40
N ASP A 38 22.21 -43.22 -68.58
CA ASP A 38 22.45 -43.92 -69.84
C ASP A 38 23.95 -44.07 -70.13
N LEU A 39 24.71 -42.99 -69.97
CA LEU A 39 26.18 -43.01 -70.12
C LEU A 39 26.84 -43.98 -69.13
N ASP A 40 26.41 -43.98 -67.87
CA ASP A 40 26.91 -44.89 -66.84
C ASP A 40 26.60 -46.35 -67.18
N ARG A 41 25.37 -46.62 -67.67
CA ARG A 41 24.97 -47.96 -68.12
C ARG A 41 25.83 -48.42 -69.30
N ARG A 42 26.06 -47.56 -70.30
CA ARG A 42 26.89 -47.87 -71.46
C ARG A 42 28.36 -48.08 -71.09
N SER A 43 28.87 -47.32 -70.12
CA SER A 43 30.21 -47.53 -69.57
C SER A 43 30.31 -48.89 -68.87
N THR A 44 29.30 -49.24 -68.07
CA THR A 44 29.24 -50.53 -67.38
C THR A 44 29.15 -51.70 -68.36
N ASP A 45 28.30 -51.59 -69.38
CA ASP A 45 28.18 -52.60 -70.44
C ASP A 45 29.50 -52.77 -71.21
N ASN A 46 30.16 -51.66 -71.59
CA ASN A 46 31.43 -51.72 -72.29
C ASN A 46 32.52 -52.42 -71.47
N ASN A 47 32.62 -52.10 -70.18
CA ASN A 47 33.56 -52.76 -69.26
C ASN A 47 33.24 -54.25 -69.09
N TYR A 48 31.96 -54.59 -68.97
CA TYR A 48 31.52 -55.99 -68.87
C TYR A 48 31.89 -56.78 -70.13
N ARG A 49 31.58 -56.23 -71.31
CA ARG A 49 31.92 -56.87 -72.60
C ARG A 49 33.42 -57.04 -72.80
N TYR A 50 34.21 -56.05 -72.38
CA TYR A 50 35.66 -56.16 -72.40
C TYR A 50 36.15 -57.28 -71.47
N GLY A 51 35.62 -57.38 -70.23
CA GLY A 51 36.00 -58.44 -69.30
C GLY A 51 35.65 -59.85 -69.79
N VAL A 52 34.50 -60.01 -70.45
CA VAL A 52 34.12 -61.27 -71.12
C VAL A 52 35.08 -61.58 -72.27
N ALA A 53 35.34 -60.60 -73.14
CA ALA A 53 36.25 -60.78 -74.28
C ALA A 53 37.68 -61.12 -73.84
N GLU A 54 38.16 -60.52 -72.74
CA GLU A 54 39.45 -60.84 -72.14
C GLU A 54 39.51 -62.31 -71.71
N HIS A 55 38.49 -62.80 -71.01
CA HIS A 55 38.40 -64.21 -70.63
C HIS A 55 38.38 -65.15 -71.85
N ASP A 56 37.60 -64.80 -72.87
CA ASP A 56 37.51 -65.58 -74.11
C ASP A 56 38.84 -65.59 -74.89
N CYS A 57 39.61 -64.49 -74.86
CA CYS A 57 40.89 -64.41 -75.53
C CYS A 57 41.93 -65.39 -74.98
N TYR A 58 41.89 -65.72 -73.68
CA TYR A 58 42.79 -66.72 -73.09
C TYR A 58 42.53 -68.15 -73.60
N SER A 59 41.36 -68.40 -74.20
CA SER A 59 41.05 -69.70 -74.84
C SER A 59 41.53 -69.81 -76.30
N LYS A 60 42.12 -68.76 -76.88
CA LYS A 60 42.56 -68.72 -78.28
C LYS A 60 44.08 -68.89 -78.42
N PHE A 61 44.51 -69.39 -79.58
CA PHE A 61 45.94 -69.60 -79.87
C PHE A 61 46.76 -68.30 -79.95
N PHE A 62 46.17 -67.19 -80.44
CA PHE A 62 46.82 -65.88 -80.54
C PHE A 62 46.32 -64.90 -79.46
N VAL A 63 46.58 -65.24 -78.18
CA VAL A 63 46.07 -64.49 -77.01
C VAL A 63 46.43 -63.00 -77.08
N ASN A 64 47.70 -62.66 -77.31
CA ASN A 64 48.16 -61.26 -77.31
C ASN A 64 47.44 -60.40 -78.35
N HIS A 65 47.31 -60.90 -79.59
CA HIS A 65 46.60 -60.17 -80.64
C HIS A 65 45.10 -60.02 -80.32
N CYS A 66 44.49 -61.06 -79.73
CA CYS A 66 43.09 -60.99 -79.30
C CYS A 66 42.88 -59.94 -78.19
N LEU A 67 43.77 -59.88 -77.19
CA LEU A 67 43.71 -58.91 -76.10
C LEU A 67 43.89 -57.48 -76.60
N ASP A 68 44.79 -57.25 -77.56
CA ASP A 68 44.99 -55.92 -78.14
C ASP A 68 43.75 -55.45 -78.90
N ASN A 69 43.16 -56.30 -79.74
CA ASN A 69 41.90 -55.97 -80.43
C ASN A 69 40.75 -55.70 -79.44
N ALA A 70 40.61 -56.51 -78.39
CA ALA A 70 39.60 -56.30 -77.36
C ALA A 70 39.80 -54.96 -76.60
N ARG A 71 41.06 -54.59 -76.33
CA ARG A 71 41.39 -53.29 -75.72
C ARG A 71 41.08 -52.13 -76.64
N ASP A 72 41.36 -52.26 -77.93
CA ASP A 72 41.10 -51.20 -78.90
C ASP A 72 39.60 -50.96 -79.08
N GLU A 73 38.79 -52.02 -79.17
CA GLU A 73 37.33 -51.91 -79.18
C GLU A 73 36.79 -51.25 -77.90
N MET A 74 37.32 -51.62 -76.73
CA MET A 74 36.95 -50.99 -75.46
C MET A 74 37.30 -49.51 -75.45
N ARG A 75 38.53 -49.14 -75.84
CA ARG A 75 39.00 -47.75 -75.88
C ARG A 75 38.18 -46.89 -76.84
N GLU A 76 37.79 -47.42 -77.99
CA GLU A 76 36.96 -46.70 -78.96
C GLU A 76 35.59 -46.35 -78.37
N LYS A 77 34.91 -47.33 -77.77
CA LYS A 77 33.61 -47.11 -77.11
C LYS A 77 33.74 -46.17 -75.91
N GLN A 78 34.78 -46.33 -75.10
CA GLN A 78 35.05 -45.45 -73.97
C GLN A 78 35.31 -44.01 -74.42
N ALA A 79 36.01 -43.80 -75.54
CA ALA A 79 36.26 -42.48 -76.10
C ALA A 79 34.96 -41.79 -76.53
N VAL A 80 34.03 -42.53 -77.15
CA VAL A 80 32.70 -42.01 -77.50
C VAL A 80 31.91 -41.62 -76.25
N ILE A 81 31.84 -42.52 -75.25
CA ILE A 81 31.13 -42.25 -73.98
C ILE A 81 31.71 -41.02 -73.28
N ARG A 82 33.04 -40.89 -73.22
CA ARG A 82 33.71 -39.74 -72.60
C ARG A 82 33.41 -38.43 -73.33
N LYS A 83 33.35 -38.45 -74.67
CA LYS A 83 33.00 -37.27 -75.46
C LYS A 83 31.58 -36.80 -75.15
N GLU A 84 30.64 -37.73 -75.02
CA GLU A 84 29.25 -37.43 -74.66
C GLU A 84 29.13 -36.94 -73.19
N GLN A 85 29.92 -37.49 -72.27
CA GLN A 85 29.99 -37.02 -70.89
C GLN A 85 30.47 -35.58 -70.79
N LEU A 86 31.54 -35.24 -71.51
CA LEU A 86 32.07 -33.87 -71.52
C LEU A 86 31.04 -32.88 -72.07
N ALA A 87 30.33 -33.25 -73.14
CA ALA A 87 29.25 -32.43 -73.68
C ALA A 87 28.12 -32.22 -72.65
N LEU A 88 27.71 -33.27 -71.93
CA LEU A 88 26.71 -33.19 -70.88
C LEU A 88 27.16 -32.27 -69.73
N ASP A 89 28.43 -32.37 -69.30
CA ASP A 89 28.98 -31.55 -68.22
C ASP A 89 29.10 -30.07 -68.61
N ASP A 90 29.45 -29.79 -69.87
CA ASP A 90 29.49 -28.42 -70.40
C ASP A 90 28.09 -27.79 -70.47
N GLU A 91 27.08 -28.55 -70.91
CA GLU A 91 25.68 -28.12 -70.87
C GLU A 91 25.22 -27.81 -69.44
N GLN A 92 25.52 -28.70 -68.49
CA GLN A 92 25.17 -28.49 -67.08
C GLN A 92 25.87 -27.25 -66.49
N ARG A 93 27.14 -27.03 -66.84
CA ARG A 93 27.90 -25.86 -66.42
C ARG A 93 27.28 -24.58 -66.96
N ALA A 94 26.92 -24.56 -68.24
CA ALA A 94 26.26 -23.42 -68.89
C ALA A 94 24.91 -23.12 -68.25
N ALA A 95 24.07 -24.14 -68.01
CA ALA A 95 22.77 -23.98 -67.35
C ALA A 95 22.90 -23.42 -65.93
N ARG A 96 23.87 -23.91 -65.14
CA ARG A 96 24.14 -23.37 -63.79
C ARG A 96 24.66 -21.93 -63.84
N ALA A 97 25.46 -21.58 -64.85
CA ALA A 97 25.93 -20.21 -65.03
C ALA A 97 24.76 -19.26 -65.32
N GLN A 98 23.89 -19.62 -66.26
CA GLN A 98 22.68 -18.85 -66.59
C GLN A 98 21.78 -18.64 -65.36
N LYS A 99 21.52 -19.69 -64.57
CA LYS A 99 20.73 -19.57 -63.33
C LYS A 99 21.36 -18.62 -62.31
N ARG A 100 22.70 -18.62 -62.18
CA ARG A 100 23.39 -17.65 -61.30
C ARG A 100 23.24 -16.23 -61.82
N ASP A 101 23.40 -16.02 -63.13
CA ASP A 101 23.30 -14.70 -63.73
C ASP A 101 21.87 -14.14 -63.63
N GLU A 102 20.86 -14.98 -63.86
CA GLU A 102 19.45 -14.64 -63.65
C GLU A 102 19.18 -14.26 -62.19
N LYS A 103 19.60 -15.11 -61.23
CA LYS A 103 19.44 -14.82 -59.80
C LYS A 103 20.15 -13.52 -59.40
N ALA A 104 21.36 -13.29 -59.91
CA ALA A 104 22.11 -12.07 -59.66
C ALA A 104 21.45 -10.84 -60.30
N ALA A 105 20.81 -10.99 -61.46
CA ALA A 105 20.04 -9.93 -62.09
C ALA A 105 18.78 -9.59 -61.28
N LEU A 106 18.04 -10.60 -60.82
CA LEU A 106 16.86 -10.42 -59.96
C LEU A 106 17.24 -9.74 -58.64
N GLN A 107 18.31 -10.19 -57.98
CA GLN A 107 18.80 -9.58 -56.75
C GLN A 107 19.19 -8.12 -56.97
N ARG A 108 19.96 -7.82 -58.03
CA ARG A 108 20.33 -6.44 -58.39
C ARG A 108 19.11 -5.57 -58.66
N ALA A 109 18.09 -6.10 -59.34
CA ALA A 109 16.86 -5.37 -59.61
C ALA A 109 16.09 -5.07 -58.31
N GLN A 110 15.97 -6.05 -57.41
CA GLN A 110 15.36 -5.86 -56.09
C GLN A 110 16.15 -4.84 -55.25
N ASP A 111 17.47 -4.92 -55.25
CA ASP A 111 18.32 -3.99 -54.52
C ASP A 111 18.24 -2.56 -55.07
N ALA A 112 18.15 -2.40 -56.39
CA ALA A 112 17.94 -1.10 -57.01
C ALA A 112 16.55 -0.54 -56.66
N ALA A 113 15.51 -1.37 -56.69
CA ALA A 113 14.15 -0.97 -56.31
C ALA A 113 14.06 -0.56 -54.83
N ASN A 114 14.76 -1.26 -53.95
CA ASN A 114 14.76 -0.99 -52.50
C ASN A 114 15.78 0.08 -52.09
N ALA A 115 16.73 0.46 -52.95
CA ALA A 115 17.74 1.49 -52.67
C ALA A 115 17.18 2.83 -52.16
N PRO A 116 16.15 3.45 -52.79
CA PRO A 116 15.61 4.71 -52.29
C PRO A 116 14.99 4.58 -50.90
N GLN A 117 14.30 3.47 -50.62
CA GLN A 117 13.73 3.22 -49.30
C GLN A 117 14.82 3.04 -48.23
N ARG A 118 15.92 2.32 -48.55
CA ARG A 118 17.08 2.20 -47.66
C ARG A 118 17.70 3.57 -47.39
N ALA A 119 17.98 4.35 -48.43
CA ALA A 119 18.51 5.70 -48.29
C ALA A 119 17.61 6.63 -47.46
N ALA A 120 16.28 6.55 -47.65
CA ALA A 120 15.32 7.32 -46.86
C ALA A 120 15.30 6.87 -45.38
N ASN A 121 15.42 5.57 -45.11
CA ASN A 121 15.52 5.06 -43.74
C ASN A 121 16.83 5.49 -43.07
N ASP A 122 17.95 5.42 -43.78
CA ASP A 122 19.26 5.83 -43.27
C ASP A 122 19.29 7.34 -42.97
N ALA A 123 18.70 8.15 -43.86
CA ALA A 123 18.53 9.58 -43.65
C ALA A 123 17.66 9.87 -42.41
N ARG A 124 16.51 9.20 -42.26
CA ARG A 124 15.64 9.35 -41.08
C ARG A 124 16.32 8.94 -39.79
N ASN A 125 17.08 7.85 -39.81
CA ASN A 125 17.84 7.39 -38.64
C ASN A 125 18.92 8.41 -38.25
N THR A 126 19.67 8.90 -39.23
CA THR A 126 20.70 9.93 -39.03
C THR A 126 20.09 11.21 -38.45
N GLN A 127 18.97 11.68 -38.99
CA GLN A 127 18.25 12.84 -38.46
C GLN A 127 17.77 12.59 -37.03
N ALA A 128 17.11 11.47 -36.76
CA ALA A 128 16.65 11.14 -35.41
C ALA A 128 17.79 11.06 -34.38
N TYR A 129 18.96 10.56 -34.79
CA TYR A 129 20.14 10.54 -33.93
C TYR A 129 20.65 11.94 -33.62
N GLN A 130 20.79 12.80 -34.64
CA GLN A 130 21.20 14.19 -34.46
C GLN A 130 20.19 14.98 -33.61
N ASP A 131 18.90 14.75 -33.82
CA ASP A 131 17.83 15.41 -33.06
C ASP A 131 17.89 15.05 -31.58
N LYS A 132 18.09 13.75 -31.27
CA LYS A 132 18.29 13.28 -29.90
C LYS A 132 19.54 13.89 -29.25
N GLN A 133 20.63 14.03 -29.99
CA GLN A 133 21.82 14.71 -29.49
C GLN A 133 21.53 16.17 -29.13
N ARG A 134 20.81 16.90 -30.00
CA ARG A 134 20.41 18.29 -29.74
C ARG A 134 19.47 18.40 -28.55
N GLN A 135 18.45 17.53 -28.46
CA GLN A 135 17.53 17.48 -27.33
C GLN A 135 18.26 17.22 -26.01
N HIS A 136 19.16 16.24 -25.99
CA HIS A 136 19.95 15.95 -24.79
C HIS A 136 20.80 17.16 -24.34
N ALA A 137 21.40 17.89 -25.28
CA ALA A 137 22.14 19.11 -24.97
C ALA A 137 21.22 20.21 -24.41
N LEU A 138 20.02 20.37 -24.97
CA LEU A 138 19.01 21.32 -24.46
C LEU A 138 18.52 20.93 -23.07
N ASP A 139 18.18 19.66 -22.84
CA ASP A 139 17.74 19.15 -21.55
C ASP A 139 18.82 19.30 -20.47
N GLN A 140 20.09 19.09 -20.84
CA GLN A 140 21.22 19.34 -19.94
C GLN A 140 21.34 20.82 -19.60
N ALA A 141 21.23 21.70 -20.59
CA ALA A 141 21.27 23.15 -20.38
C ALA A 141 20.11 23.61 -19.49
N GLN A 142 18.89 23.13 -19.73
CA GLN A 142 17.70 23.42 -18.91
C GLN A 142 17.87 22.90 -17.48
N ARG A 143 18.29 21.64 -17.31
CA ARG A 143 18.57 21.09 -15.98
C ARG A 143 19.61 21.92 -15.23
N THR A 144 20.65 22.38 -15.91
CA THR A 144 21.70 23.20 -15.28
C THR A 144 21.16 24.58 -14.92
N ALA A 145 20.38 25.21 -15.79
CA ALA A 145 19.76 26.52 -15.55
C ALA A 145 18.75 26.50 -14.39
N GLU A 146 17.96 25.43 -14.27
CA GLU A 146 16.96 25.24 -13.22
C GLU A 146 17.55 24.70 -11.91
N ALA A 147 18.79 24.20 -11.90
CA ALA A 147 19.44 23.65 -10.71
C ALA A 147 19.39 24.58 -9.47
N PRO A 148 19.74 25.88 -9.57
CA PRO A 148 19.62 26.79 -8.42
C PRO A 148 18.18 26.97 -7.94
N GLN A 149 17.21 27.03 -8.86
CA GLN A 149 15.80 27.16 -8.50
C GLN A 149 15.27 25.89 -7.82
N ARG A 150 15.67 24.70 -8.29
CA ARG A 150 15.33 23.42 -7.63
C ARG A 150 15.93 23.36 -6.23
N ALA A 151 17.19 23.74 -6.05
CA ALA A 151 17.82 23.80 -4.74
C ALA A 151 17.12 24.81 -3.80
N ALA A 152 16.73 25.98 -4.31
CA ALA A 152 15.98 26.96 -3.54
C ALA A 152 14.58 26.46 -3.13
N ASN A 153 13.88 25.77 -4.04
CA ASN A 153 12.58 25.16 -3.76
C ASN A 153 12.69 24.04 -2.71
N GLU A 154 13.73 23.22 -2.78
CA GLU A 154 14.02 22.16 -1.80
C GLU A 154 14.28 22.76 -0.42
N GLN A 155 15.15 23.78 -0.33
CA GLN A 155 15.38 24.50 0.93
C GLN A 155 14.11 25.15 1.48
N ALA A 156 13.27 25.75 0.62
CA ALA A 156 12.01 26.34 1.04
C ALA A 156 11.02 25.28 1.56
N TYR A 157 11.00 24.09 0.96
CA TYR A 157 10.20 22.97 1.42
C TYR A 157 10.65 22.47 2.79
N GLU A 158 11.95 22.25 2.98
CA GLU A 158 12.51 21.86 4.28
C GLU A 158 12.24 22.91 5.36
N GLN A 159 12.36 24.21 5.03
CA GLN A 159 12.01 25.29 5.96
C GLN A 159 10.55 25.22 6.39
N LYS A 160 9.63 24.98 5.45
CA LYS A 160 8.20 24.82 5.76
C LYS A 160 7.93 23.60 6.63
N GLN A 161 8.63 22.48 6.39
CA GLN A 161 8.52 21.30 7.23
C GLN A 161 8.96 21.62 8.68
N ARG A 162 10.12 22.25 8.86
CA ARG A 162 10.59 22.69 10.18
C ARG A 162 9.62 23.64 10.85
N GLN A 163 9.07 24.60 10.11
CA GLN A 163 8.08 25.54 10.65
C GLN A 163 6.83 24.80 11.13
N HIS A 164 6.33 23.84 10.36
CA HIS A 164 5.17 23.05 10.73
C HIS A 164 5.41 22.21 12.00
N GLU A 165 6.61 21.64 12.15
CA GLU A 165 7.01 20.93 13.38
C GLU A 165 7.03 21.87 14.60
N LEU A 166 7.60 23.06 14.46
CA LEU A 166 7.61 24.08 15.51
C LEU A 166 6.19 24.54 15.89
N ASP A 167 5.34 24.76 14.89
CA ASP A 167 3.95 25.17 15.11
C ASP A 167 3.12 24.08 15.81
N GLN A 168 3.40 22.80 15.53
CA GLN A 168 2.79 21.69 16.27
C GLN A 168 3.28 21.65 17.72
N ALA A 169 4.58 21.80 17.95
CA ALA A 169 5.15 21.81 19.30
C ALA A 169 4.57 22.97 20.14
N GLN A 170 4.47 24.17 19.56
CA GLN A 170 3.87 25.32 20.23
C GLN A 170 2.39 25.12 20.54
N ARG A 171 1.62 24.54 19.61
CA ARG A 171 0.20 24.20 19.88
C ARG A 171 0.05 23.20 21.02
N GLY A 172 0.96 22.23 21.15
CA GLY A 172 0.98 21.31 22.29
C GLY A 172 1.22 22.03 23.62
N ILE A 173 2.15 23.01 23.65
CA ILE A 173 2.41 23.84 24.84
C ILE A 173 1.17 24.68 25.17
N GLY A 174 0.57 25.35 24.18
CA GLY A 174 -0.65 26.14 24.36
C GLY A 174 -1.83 25.31 24.88
N ALA A 175 -2.01 24.08 24.37
CA ALA A 175 -3.04 23.16 24.86
C ALA A 175 -2.81 22.75 26.32
N SER A 176 -1.55 22.50 26.72
CA SER A 176 -1.23 22.16 28.12
C SER A 176 -1.45 23.35 29.07
N GLN A 177 -1.12 24.58 28.65
CA GLN A 177 -1.43 25.79 29.41
C GLN A 177 -2.94 26.04 29.50
N ALA A 178 -3.69 25.87 28.40
CA ALA A 178 -5.14 25.99 28.41
C ALA A 178 -5.78 24.98 29.39
N ALA A 179 -5.32 23.72 29.38
CA ALA A 179 -5.77 22.70 30.32
C ALA A 179 -5.43 23.05 31.78
N ALA A 180 -4.24 23.59 32.05
CA ALA A 180 -3.86 24.04 33.38
C ALA A 180 -4.74 25.22 33.87
N ASN A 181 -5.00 26.19 33.00
CA ASN A 181 -5.88 27.32 33.28
C ASN A 181 -7.32 26.88 33.55
N GLN A 182 -7.83 25.92 32.77
CA GLN A 182 -9.17 25.37 32.97
C GLN A 182 -9.28 24.65 34.31
N LYS A 183 -8.31 23.79 34.66
CA LYS A 183 -8.25 23.15 35.99
C LYS A 183 -8.22 24.17 37.13
N ALA A 184 -7.44 25.24 36.99
CA ALA A 184 -7.37 26.29 38.00
C ALA A 184 -8.71 27.03 38.14
N TYR A 185 -9.43 27.24 37.04
CA TYR A 185 -10.77 27.83 37.06
C TYR A 185 -11.80 26.91 37.75
N ASP A 186 -11.83 25.63 37.39
CA ASP A 186 -12.74 24.63 37.97
C ASP A 186 -12.50 24.47 39.47
N GLN A 187 -11.24 24.45 39.92
CA GLN A 187 -10.87 24.43 41.34
C GLN A 187 -11.38 25.66 42.08
N LYS A 188 -11.28 26.86 41.47
CA LYS A 188 -11.82 28.08 42.09
C LYS A 188 -13.33 28.01 42.24
N GLN A 189 -14.05 27.49 41.25
CA GLN A 189 -15.50 27.30 41.35
C GLN A 189 -15.86 26.31 42.46
N ALA A 190 -15.16 25.17 42.54
CA ALA A 190 -15.39 24.17 43.57
C ALA A 190 -15.14 24.74 44.99
N ASN A 191 -14.04 25.47 45.17
CA ASN A 191 -13.72 26.12 46.45
C ASN A 191 -14.78 27.15 46.84
N PHE A 192 -15.27 27.94 45.87
CA PHE A 192 -16.34 28.90 46.11
C PHE A 192 -17.64 28.21 46.54
N GLN A 193 -18.02 27.12 45.88
CA GLN A 193 -19.19 26.33 46.25
C GLN A 193 -19.06 25.74 47.65
N GLN A 194 -17.89 25.18 47.98
CA GLN A 194 -17.60 24.69 49.33
C GLN A 194 -17.72 25.80 50.38
N GLN A 195 -17.27 27.02 50.06
CA GLN A 195 -17.40 28.15 50.96
C GLN A 195 -18.87 28.55 51.20
N LEU A 196 -19.70 28.52 50.16
CA LEU A 196 -21.14 28.74 50.30
C LEU A 196 -21.81 27.66 51.15
N ASP A 197 -21.46 26.40 50.94
CA ASP A 197 -22.02 25.29 51.70
C ASP A 197 -21.57 25.33 53.17
N ALA A 198 -20.31 25.65 53.43
CA ALA A 198 -19.81 25.89 54.78
C ALA A 198 -20.53 27.06 55.46
N ALA A 199 -20.77 28.17 54.75
CA ALA A 199 -21.53 29.31 55.27
C ALA A 199 -22.99 28.93 55.58
N ARG A 200 -23.65 28.13 54.73
CA ARG A 200 -24.99 27.61 54.98
C ARG A 200 -25.04 26.71 56.21
N GLN A 201 -24.09 25.78 56.34
CA GLN A 201 -24.00 24.90 57.51
C GLN A 201 -23.80 25.70 58.80
N GLN A 202 -22.88 26.67 58.80
CA GLN A 202 -22.69 27.56 59.94
C GLN A 202 -23.95 28.38 60.25
N GLY A 203 -24.65 28.87 59.22
CA GLY A 203 -25.93 29.55 59.37
C GLY A 203 -26.99 28.67 60.04
N ALA A 204 -27.09 27.41 59.60
CA ALA A 204 -28.00 26.42 60.17
C ALA A 204 -27.66 26.09 61.64
N GLN A 205 -26.38 25.87 61.95
CA GLN A 205 -25.93 25.64 63.33
C GLN A 205 -26.24 26.83 64.25
N LYS A 206 -25.97 28.06 63.80
CA LYS A 206 -26.32 29.26 64.56
C LYS A 206 -27.83 29.42 64.73
N ALA A 207 -28.63 29.03 63.74
CA ALA A 207 -30.09 29.04 63.86
C ALA A 207 -30.57 28.02 64.90
N GLN A 208 -30.02 26.81 64.93
CA GLN A 208 -30.29 25.80 65.95
C GLN A 208 -29.92 26.30 67.35
N GLN A 209 -28.72 26.87 67.52
CA GLN A 209 -28.29 27.46 68.79
C GLN A 209 -29.25 28.57 69.28
N ARG A 210 -29.81 29.38 68.37
CA ARG A 210 -30.81 30.39 68.76
C ARG A 210 -32.09 29.76 69.31
N VAL A 211 -32.57 28.69 68.68
CA VAL A 211 -33.76 27.96 69.16
C VAL A 211 -33.49 27.32 70.53
N GLU A 212 -32.35 26.65 70.70
CA GLU A 212 -31.95 26.05 71.99
C GLU A 212 -31.82 27.11 73.10
N ASN A 213 -31.15 28.23 72.81
CA ASN A 213 -31.02 29.33 73.75
C ASN A 213 -32.37 29.95 74.13
N GLN A 214 -33.29 30.06 73.17
CA GLN A 214 -34.65 30.54 73.42
C GLN A 214 -35.41 29.59 74.35
N GLN A 215 -35.38 28.28 74.08
CA GLN A 215 -36.00 27.26 74.93
C GLN A 215 -35.41 27.29 76.35
N HIS A 216 -34.08 27.40 76.47
CA HIS A 216 -33.42 27.49 77.77
C HIS A 216 -33.81 28.75 78.53
N PHE A 217 -33.97 29.89 77.84
CA PHE A 217 -34.45 31.13 78.46
C PHE A 217 -35.90 31.00 78.97
N GLU A 218 -36.79 30.42 78.17
CA GLU A 218 -38.18 30.14 78.56
C GLU A 218 -38.25 29.19 79.77
N GLN A 219 -37.45 28.12 79.75
CA GLN A 219 -37.35 27.19 80.88
C GLN A 219 -36.86 27.90 82.15
N LYS A 220 -35.86 28.77 82.05
CA LYS A 220 -35.35 29.57 83.17
C LYS A 220 -36.42 30.51 83.75
N GLN A 221 -37.25 31.12 82.90
CA GLN A 221 -38.38 31.94 83.38
C GLN A 221 -39.41 31.09 84.13
N ALA A 222 -39.77 29.92 83.60
CA ALA A 222 -40.71 29.01 84.24
C ALA A 222 -40.19 28.54 85.62
N THR A 223 -38.90 28.14 85.69
CA THR A 223 -38.27 27.75 86.96
C THR A 223 -38.22 28.90 87.96
N ALA A 224 -37.92 30.13 87.52
CA ALA A 224 -37.94 31.30 88.39
C ALA A 224 -39.36 31.60 88.94
N ALA A 225 -40.39 31.45 88.11
CA ALA A 225 -41.78 31.61 88.52
C ALA A 225 -42.21 30.54 89.53
N GLN A 226 -41.82 29.27 89.32
CA GLN A 226 -42.05 28.18 90.27
C GLN A 226 -41.36 28.44 91.61
N HIS A 227 -40.08 28.83 91.59
CA HIS A 227 -39.34 29.13 92.80
C HIS A 227 -39.96 30.30 93.58
N LYS A 228 -40.45 31.34 92.89
CA LYS A 228 -41.18 32.43 93.53
C LYS A 228 -42.46 31.93 94.22
N ALA A 229 -43.25 31.11 93.53
CA ALA A 229 -44.47 30.53 94.10
C ALA A 229 -44.18 29.66 95.33
N ASP A 230 -43.11 28.85 95.29
CA ASP A 230 -42.67 28.02 96.41
C ASP A 230 -42.25 28.86 97.63
N VAL A 231 -41.51 29.96 97.41
CA VAL A 231 -41.11 30.87 98.49
C VAL A 231 -42.33 31.55 99.12
N GLU A 232 -43.28 32.03 98.30
CA GLU A 232 -44.53 32.62 98.79
C GLU A 232 -45.37 31.62 99.59
N ALA A 233 -45.46 30.36 99.14
CA ALA A 233 -46.14 29.29 99.87
C ALA A 233 -45.48 29.02 101.23
N ARG A 234 -44.14 28.99 101.27
CA ARG A 234 -43.37 28.83 102.52
C ARG A 234 -43.60 29.99 103.50
N GLN A 235 -43.67 31.23 103.00
CA GLN A 235 -43.97 32.40 103.83
C GLN A 235 -45.37 32.36 104.41
N LYS A 236 -46.38 31.95 103.64
CA LYS A 236 -47.76 31.77 104.13
C LYS A 236 -47.81 30.71 105.24
N GLN A 237 -47.18 29.54 105.02
CA GLN A 237 -47.11 28.50 106.04
C GLN A 237 -46.38 28.94 107.32
N ALA A 238 -45.32 29.75 107.19
CA ALA A 238 -44.62 30.32 108.35
C ALA A 238 -45.49 31.33 109.12
N ALA A 239 -46.25 32.18 108.41
CA ALA A 239 -47.18 33.13 109.01
C ALA A 239 -48.35 32.45 109.72
N GLU A 240 -48.88 31.37 109.17
CA GLU A 240 -49.93 30.54 109.80
C GLU A 240 -49.43 29.90 111.10
N LYS A 241 -48.25 29.25 111.07
CA LYS A 241 -47.63 28.70 112.29
C LYS A 241 -47.36 29.74 113.37
N ALA A 242 -47.00 30.96 112.99
CA ALA A 242 -46.79 32.05 113.94
C ALA A 242 -48.10 32.49 114.61
N ARG A 243 -49.21 32.57 113.86
CA ARG A 243 -50.55 32.88 114.38
C ARG A 243 -51.07 31.81 115.33
N GLU A 244 -50.85 30.53 115.00
CA GLU A 244 -51.21 29.41 115.88
C GLU A 244 -50.51 29.47 117.23
N LYS A 245 -49.19 29.70 117.24
CA LYS A 245 -48.43 29.86 118.51
C LYS A 245 -48.94 31.01 119.36
N GLN A 246 -49.33 32.12 118.73
CA GLN A 246 -49.82 33.30 119.43
C GLN A 246 -51.18 33.01 120.11
N GLN A 247 -52.07 32.28 119.44
CA GLN A 247 -53.36 31.87 120.03
C GLN A 247 -53.19 30.90 121.20
N GLN A 248 -52.24 29.95 121.13
CA GLN A 248 -51.97 29.02 122.25
C GLN A 248 -51.47 29.75 123.51
N GLN A 249 -50.56 30.73 123.36
CA GLN A 249 -50.06 31.50 124.51
C GLN A 249 -51.15 32.33 125.19
N LEU A 250 -52.08 32.90 124.41
CA LEU A 250 -53.23 33.62 124.93
C LEU A 250 -54.17 32.72 125.75
N GLN A 251 -54.36 31.46 125.33
CA GLN A 251 -55.18 30.48 126.04
C GLN A 251 -54.55 30.04 127.37
N GLU A 252 -53.24 29.78 127.40
CA GLU A 252 -52.54 29.40 128.64
C GLU A 252 -52.58 30.52 129.69
N GLN A 253 -52.47 31.77 129.26
CA GLN A 253 -52.50 32.93 130.16
C GLN A 253 -53.88 33.12 130.81
N GLN A 254 -54.97 32.85 130.07
CA GLN A 254 -56.33 32.88 130.62
C GLN A 254 -56.58 31.75 131.64
N GLN A 255 -56.06 30.54 131.41
CA GLN A 255 -56.22 29.43 132.35
C GLN A 255 -55.49 29.67 133.68
N GLN A 256 -54.30 30.27 133.65
CA GLN A 256 -53.58 30.61 134.89
C GLN A 256 -54.30 31.67 135.71
N GLN A 257 -54.91 32.69 135.08
CA GLN A 257 -55.69 33.69 135.80
C GLN A 257 -56.91 33.08 136.50
N GLN A 258 -57.63 32.17 135.83
CA GLN A 258 -58.78 31.49 136.44
C GLN A 258 -58.40 30.59 137.64
N GLN A 259 -57.23 29.94 137.60
CA GLN A 259 -56.75 29.16 138.76
C GLN A 259 -56.35 30.03 139.95
N ILE A 260 -55.75 31.21 139.71
CA ILE A 260 -55.38 32.16 140.78
C ILE A 260 -56.64 32.74 141.45
N GLU A 261 -57.70 33.00 140.67
CA GLU A 261 -58.95 33.56 141.19
C GLU A 261 -59.73 32.56 142.05
N GLN A 262 -59.74 31.27 141.70
CA GLN A 262 -60.38 30.22 142.52
C GLN A 262 -59.64 29.95 143.84
N GLN A 263 -58.30 30.09 143.88
CA GLN A 263 -57.56 29.91 145.13
C GLN A 263 -57.79 31.07 146.12
N LYS A 264 -58.06 32.29 145.64
CA LYS A 264 -58.32 33.43 146.52
C LYS A 264 -59.66 33.38 147.25
N GLN A 265 -60.65 32.62 146.76
CA GLN A 265 -61.95 32.48 147.44
C GLN A 265 -61.96 31.43 148.55
N GLN A 266 -60.88 30.65 148.75
CA GLN A 266 -60.78 29.64 149.82
C GLN A 266 -59.99 30.11 151.07
N GLN A 267 -59.47 31.34 151.11
CA GLN A 267 -58.78 31.90 152.29
C GLN A 267 -59.19 33.35 152.58
N GLY A 268 -60.23 33.51 153.40
CA GLY A 268 -60.76 34.78 153.92
C GLY A 268 -62.29 34.69 154.04
N GLN A 269 -62.79 33.94 155.04
CA GLN A 269 -63.30 34.46 156.33
C GLN A 269 -64.53 35.36 156.19
#